data_AF-A0A3M1SC47-F1
#
_entry.id   AF-A0A3M1SC47-F1
#
_cell.length_a   1.000
_cell.length_b   1.000
_cell.length_c   1.000
_cell.angle_alpha   90.00
_cell.angle_beta   90.00
_cell.angle_gamma   90.00
#
_symmetry.space_group_name_H-M   'P 1'
#
loop_
_entity.id
_entity.type
_entity.pdbx_description
1 polymer ?
#
loop_
_entity_poly.entity_id
_entity_poly.type
_entity_poly.pdbx_seq_one_letter_code
_entity_poly.pdbx_strand_id
1 'polypeptide(L)'
;MTKAAIVCGLLLILVAFIGYGYGLAIGNASLTALIPLVFGVVLLALGFFAQKKDELRKTLMHIAVVVASIGFLVPLSRIISTINQFTLNFAAAMLISMTLICLIFVILAVKSFVDARRSRQS
;
A
#
# COMPACT_ATOMS: atom_id res chain seq x y z
N MET A 1 2.31 -0.05 -15.65
CA MET A 1 2.63 -0.57 -14.30
C MET A 1 3.51 0.36 -13.48
N THR A 2 4.64 0.86 -14.01
CA THR A 2 5.54 1.79 -13.28
C THR A 2 4.83 3.03 -12.75
N LYS A 3 4.00 3.66 -13.59
CA LYS A 3 3.20 4.83 -13.18
C LYS A 3 2.20 4.50 -12.06
N ALA A 4 1.53 3.35 -12.11
CA ALA A 4 0.55 2.95 -11.08
C ALA A 4 1.21 2.70 -9.71
N ALA A 5 2.37 2.03 -9.70
CA ALA A 5 3.15 1.82 -8.48
C ALA A 5 3.61 3.14 -7.84
N ILE A 6 4.04 4.09 -8.66
CA ILE A 6 4.46 5.43 -8.21
C ILE A 6 3.27 6.22 -7.66
N VAL A 7 2.14 6.25 -8.38
CA VAL A 7 0.93 6.97 -7.95
C VAL A 7 0.40 6.41 -6.63
N CYS A 8 0.35 5.08 -6.47
CA CYS A 8 -0.09 4.48 -5.22
C CYS A 8 0.91 4.63 -4.09
N GLY A 9 2.22 4.57 -4.36
CA GLY A 9 3.24 4.91 -3.37
C GLY A 9 3.08 6.34 -2.87
N LEU A 10 2.81 7.29 -3.77
CA LEU A 10 2.56 8.69 -3.45
C LEU A 10 1.27 8.86 -2.62
N LEU A 11 0.19 8.17 -2.98
CA LEU A 11 -1.09 8.17 -2.26
C LEU A 11 -0.95 7.63 -0.84
N LEU A 12 -0.20 6.54 -0.66
CA LEU A 12 0.09 5.97 0.66
C LEU A 12 0.89 6.94 1.54
N ILE A 13 1.87 7.63 0.97
CA ILE A 13 2.64 8.68 1.66
C ILE A 13 1.71 9.83 2.08
N LEU A 14 0.85 10.30 1.17
CA LEU A 14 -0.12 11.38 1.45
C LEU A 14 -1.07 11.01 2.59
N VAL A 15 -1.64 9.80 2.56
CA VAL A 15 -2.54 9.32 3.62
C VAL A 15 -1.80 9.17 4.94
N ALA A 16 -0.55 8.70 4.94
CA ALA A 16 0.25 8.62 6.17
C ALA A 16 0.51 10.00 6.78
N PHE A 17 0.84 11.01 5.96
CA PHE A 17 1.04 12.38 6.41
C PHE A 17 -0.25 13.00 6.97
N ILE A 18 -1.38 12.83 6.27
CA ILE A 18 -2.68 13.35 6.71
C ILE A 18 -3.12 12.64 8.01
N GLY A 19 -3.00 11.32 8.06
CA GLY A 19 -3.38 10.52 9.24
C GLY A 19 -2.53 10.83 10.47
N TYR A 20 -1.22 11.00 10.30
CA TYR A 20 -0.32 11.38 11.39
C TYR A 20 -0.54 12.82 11.85
N GLY A 21 -0.72 13.77 10.92
CA GLY A 21 -1.01 15.16 11.23
C GLY A 21 -2.34 15.35 11.97
N TYR A 22 -3.37 14.62 11.55
CA TYR A 22 -4.67 14.62 12.23
C TYR A 22 -4.57 13.93 13.61
N GLY A 23 -3.81 12.84 13.73
CA GLY A 23 -3.53 12.18 15.02
C GLY A 23 -2.81 13.08 16.01
N LEU A 24 -1.84 13.89 15.56
CA LEU A 24 -1.17 14.91 16.36
C LEU A 24 -2.15 16.00 16.85
N ALA A 25 -3.04 16.47 15.97
CA ALA A 25 -4.02 17.51 16.32
C ALA A 25 -5.00 17.08 17.42
N ILE A 26 -5.34 15.79 17.50
CA ILE A 26 -6.28 15.23 18.49
C ILE A 26 -5.54 14.64 19.70
N GLY A 27 -4.22 14.81 19.81
CA GLY A 27 -3.41 14.25 20.90
C GLY A 27 -3.33 12.72 20.94
N ASN A 28 -3.76 12.04 19.86
CA ASN A 28 -3.81 10.58 19.73
C ASN A 28 -2.85 10.11 18.62
N ALA A 29 -1.67 10.73 18.54
CA ALA A 29 -0.65 10.41 17.57
C ALA A 29 -0.16 8.97 17.77
N SER A 30 -0.55 8.07 16.87
CA SER A 30 -0.14 6.67 16.91
C SER A 30 1.02 6.43 15.95
N LEU A 31 2.09 5.81 16.45
CA LEU A 31 3.23 5.35 15.64
C LEU A 31 2.81 4.42 14.47
N THR A 32 1.67 3.75 14.59
CA THR A 32 1.09 2.93 13.52
C THR A 32 0.69 3.72 12.27
N ALA A 33 0.45 5.03 12.37
CA ALA A 33 0.17 5.89 11.21
C ALA A 33 1.38 6.03 10.26
N LEU A 34 2.61 5.73 10.71
CA LEU A 34 3.80 5.74 9.86
C LEU A 34 4.00 4.46 9.06
N ILE A 35 3.27 3.37 9.36
CA ILE A 35 3.39 2.11 8.61
C ILE A 35 3.10 2.33 7.11
N PRO A 36 1.98 2.98 6.69
CA PRO A 36 1.73 3.27 5.29
C PRO A 36 2.81 4.14 4.63
N LEU A 37 3.50 4.99 5.38
CA LEU A 37 4.62 5.79 4.86
C LEU A 37 5.76 4.88 4.39
N VAL A 38 6.16 3.91 5.20
CA VAL A 38 7.25 2.97 4.88
C VAL A 38 6.93 2.18 3.62
N PHE A 39 5.71 1.61 3.54
CA PHE A 39 5.28 0.87 2.36
C PHE A 39 5.16 1.77 1.12
N GLY A 40 4.65 3.00 1.29
CA GLY A 40 4.56 3.98 0.22
C GLY A 40 5.93 4.35 -0.36
N VAL A 41 6.93 4.59 0.50
CA VAL A 41 8.31 4.88 0.10
C VAL A 41 8.93 3.70 -0.64
N VAL A 42 8.76 2.47 -0.14
CA VAL A 42 9.29 1.25 -0.80
C VAL A 42 8.67 1.08 -2.19
N LEU A 43 7.35 1.26 -2.33
CA LEU A 43 6.65 1.16 -3.61
C LEU A 43 7.07 2.24 -4.60
N LEU A 44 7.25 3.47 -4.12
CA LEU A 44 7.69 4.60 -4.93
C LEU A 44 9.13 4.37 -5.41
N ALA A 45 10.02 3.91 -4.53
CA ALA A 45 11.39 3.55 -4.87
C ALA A 45 11.44 2.43 -5.91
N LEU A 46 10.71 1.32 -5.70
CA LEU A 46 10.64 0.23 -6.67
C LEU A 46 10.08 0.68 -8.02
N GLY A 47 9.04 1.51 -8.01
CA GLY A 47 8.46 2.09 -9.22
C GLY A 47 9.44 2.98 -9.99
N PHE A 48 10.24 3.78 -9.28
CA PHE A 48 11.28 4.62 -9.86
C PHE A 48 12.45 3.80 -10.42
N PHE A 49 12.97 2.84 -9.65
CA PHE A 49 14.02 1.93 -10.12
C PHE A 49 13.56 1.08 -11.31
N ALA A 50 12.30 0.68 -11.35
CA ALA A 50 11.70 -0.04 -12.47
C ALA A 50 11.57 0.81 -13.75
N GLN A 51 11.51 2.15 -13.63
CA GLN A 51 11.62 3.03 -14.81
C GLN A 51 13.07 3.19 -15.27
N LYS A 52 14.03 3.19 -14.35
CA LYS A 52 15.44 3.44 -14.66
C LYS A 52 16.18 2.20 -15.18
N LYS A 53 15.72 0.99 -14.83
CA LYS A 53 16.33 -0.28 -15.24
C LYS A 53 15.32 -1.16 -16.00
N ASP A 54 15.28 -1.04 -17.32
CA ASP A 54 14.36 -1.82 -18.17
C ASP A 54 14.60 -3.33 -18.09
N GLU A 55 15.85 -3.78 -17.94
CA GLU A 55 16.18 -5.21 -17.80
C GLU A 55 15.55 -5.86 -16.56
N LEU A 56 15.51 -5.12 -15.45
CA LEU A 56 14.98 -5.60 -14.15
C LEU A 56 13.53 -5.19 -13.92
N ARG A 57 12.92 -4.47 -14.85
CA ARG A 57 11.59 -3.87 -14.69
C ARG A 57 10.51 -4.90 -14.37
N LYS A 58 10.57 -6.09 -14.95
CA LYS A 58 9.61 -7.18 -14.69
C LYS A 58 9.76 -7.77 -13.28
N THR A 59 10.99 -7.93 -12.80
CA THR A 59 11.30 -8.48 -11.48
C THR A 59 10.96 -7.47 -10.38
N LEU A 60 11.35 -6.21 -10.57
CA LEU A 60 11.00 -5.12 -9.66
C LEU A 60 9.48 -4.95 -9.53
N MET A 61 8.74 -5.18 -10.62
CA MET A 61 7.28 -5.19 -10.58
C MET A 61 6.68 -6.35 -9.80
N HIS A 62 7.23 -7.57 -9.91
CA HIS A 62 6.77 -8.68 -9.07
C HIS A 62 7.05 -8.41 -7.59
N ILE A 63 8.25 -7.91 -7.27
CA ILE A 63 8.60 -7.56 -5.89
C ILE A 63 7.64 -6.48 -5.36
N ALA A 64 7.31 -5.47 -6.17
CA ALA A 64 6.37 -4.42 -5.77
C ALA A 64 4.98 -4.99 -5.43
N VAL A 65 4.49 -5.95 -6.23
CA VAL A 65 3.23 -6.65 -5.95
C VAL A 65 3.32 -7.47 -4.67
N VAL A 66 4.39 -8.23 -4.47
CA VAL A 66 4.59 -9.03 -3.24
C VAL A 66 4.64 -8.14 -2.00
N VAL A 67 5.37 -7.03 -2.05
CA VAL A 67 5.45 -6.06 -0.96
C VAL A 67 4.06 -5.46 -0.66
N ALA A 68 3.30 -5.12 -1.69
CA ALA A 68 1.94 -4.61 -1.53
C ALA A 68 0.97 -5.64 -0.94
N SER A 69 1.08 -6.91 -1.37
CA SER A 69 0.32 -8.02 -0.82
C SER A 69 0.63 -8.23 0.66
N ILE A 70 1.90 -8.16 1.07
CA ILE A 70 2.29 -8.20 2.49
C ILE A 70 1.71 -6.98 3.24
N GLY A 71 1.78 -5.79 2.64
CA GLY A 71 1.20 -4.57 3.19
C GLY A 71 -0.32 -4.64 3.39
N PHE A 72 -1.03 -5.47 2.63
CA PHE A 72 -2.44 -5.78 2.85
C PHE A 72 -2.65 -6.89 3.90
N LEU A 73 -1.87 -7.97 3.82
CA LEU A 73 -2.07 -9.16 4.65
C LEU A 73 -1.77 -8.92 6.13
N VAL A 74 -0.76 -8.10 6.43
CA VAL A 74 -0.33 -7.76 7.80
C VAL A 74 -1.41 -7.02 8.60
N PRO A 75 -2.01 -5.92 8.12
CA PRO A 75 -3.08 -5.28 8.86
C PRO A 75 -4.37 -6.10 8.83
N LEU A 76 -4.64 -6.86 7.76
CA LEU A 76 -5.79 -7.76 7.70
C LEU A 76 -5.73 -8.85 8.78
N SER A 77 -4.58 -9.51 8.96
CA SER A 77 -4.43 -10.53 10.01
C SER A 77 -4.63 -9.93 11.40
N ARG A 78 -4.15 -8.70 11.63
CA ARG A 78 -4.37 -7.98 12.89
C ARG A 78 -5.84 -7.64 13.14
N ILE A 79 -6.58 -7.23 12.10
CA ILE A 79 -8.03 -6.98 12.19
C ILE A 79 -8.76 -8.28 12.55
N ILE A 80 -8.44 -9.38 11.86
CA ILE A 80 -9.06 -10.69 12.11
C ILE A 80 -8.76 -11.17 13.54
N SER A 81 -7.51 -11.06 14.01
CA SER A 81 -7.14 -11.46 15.37
C SER A 81 -7.81 -10.61 16.45
N THR A 82 -8.14 -9.35 16.15
CA THR A 82 -8.75 -8.42 17.10
C THR A 82 -10.27 -8.36 16.95
N ILE A 83 -10.89 -9.17 16.08
CA ILE A 83 -12.32 -9.07 15.76
C ILE A 83 -13.24 -9.23 16.98
N ASN A 84 -12.85 -10.08 17.94
CA ASN A 84 -13.61 -10.31 19.17
C ASN A 84 -13.44 -9.19 20.22
N GLN A 85 -12.41 -8.34 20.09
CA GLN A 85 -12.11 -7.23 20.99
C GLN A 85 -12.03 -5.90 20.21
N PHE A 86 -12.70 -5.84 19.06
CA PHE A 86 -12.47 -4.77 18.11
C PHE A 86 -13.08 -3.48 18.65
N THR A 87 -12.20 -2.57 19.10
CA THR A 87 -12.59 -1.24 19.54
C THR A 87 -12.35 -0.25 18.40
N LEU A 88 -13.37 0.55 18.10
CA LEU A 88 -13.36 1.58 17.06
C LEU A 88 -12.56 2.80 17.56
N ASN A 89 -11.26 2.60 17.76
CA ASN A 89 -10.32 3.66 18.11
C ASN A 89 -9.67 4.25 16.86
N PHE A 90 -9.08 5.44 17.01
CA PHE A 90 -8.36 6.13 15.94
C PHE A 90 -7.30 5.23 15.27
N ALA A 91 -6.59 4.43 16.06
CA ALA A 91 -5.62 3.46 15.56
C ALA A 91 -6.27 2.37 14.68
N ALA A 92 -7.46 1.89 15.03
CA ALA A 92 -8.19 0.90 14.24
C ALA A 92 -8.71 1.50 12.93
N ALA A 93 -9.21 2.74 12.97
CA ALA A 93 -9.62 3.48 11.77
C ALA A 93 -8.46 3.64 10.78
N MET A 94 -7.27 4.01 11.27
CA MET A 94 -6.06 4.10 10.45
C MET A 94 -5.64 2.76 9.85
N LEU A 95 -5.75 1.68 10.63
CA LEU A 95 -5.43 0.32 10.16
C LEU A 95 -6.40 -0.13 9.05
N ILE A 96 -7.69 0.17 9.21
CA ILE A 96 -8.72 -0.11 8.19
C ILE A 96 -8.47 0.72 6.93
N SER A 97 -8.22 2.04 7.06
CA SER A 97 -7.90 2.90 5.91
C SER A 97 -6.66 2.41 5.16
N MET A 98 -5.58 2.06 5.87
CA MET A 98 -4.38 1.46 5.26
C MET A 98 -4.73 0.17 4.51
N THR A 99 -5.48 -0.72 5.15
CA THR A 99 -5.90 -2.00 4.55
C THR A 99 -6.71 -1.77 3.29
N LEU A 100 -7.64 -0.81 3.30
CA LEU A 100 -8.49 -0.49 2.15
C LEU A 100 -7.66 0.05 0.98
N ILE A 101 -6.71 0.95 1.25
CA ILE A 101 -5.83 1.52 0.23
C ILE A 101 -4.89 0.47 -0.34
N CYS A 102 -4.30 -0.37 0.52
CA CYS A 102 -3.48 -1.50 0.09
C CYS A 102 -4.30 -2.51 -0.74
N LEU A 103 -5.55 -2.80 -0.33
CA LEU A 103 -6.46 -3.68 -1.09
C LEU A 103 -6.74 -3.09 -2.48
N ILE A 104 -7.13 -1.81 -2.56
CA ILE A 104 -7.39 -1.12 -3.83
C ILE A 104 -6.15 -1.17 -4.71
N PHE A 105 -4.96 -0.92 -4.14
CA PHE A 105 -3.72 -0.98 -4.90
C PHE A 105 -3.42 -2.40 -5.39
N VAL A 106 -3.59 -3.43 -4.57
CA VAL A 106 -3.40 -4.83 -4.96
C VAL A 106 -4.38 -5.20 -6.08
N ILE A 107 -5.66 -4.81 -5.98
CA ILE A 107 -6.66 -5.04 -7.03
C ILE A 107 -6.25 -4.37 -8.34
N LEU A 108 -5.82 -3.10 -8.29
CA LEU A 108 -5.34 -2.37 -9.47
C LEU A 108 -4.08 -3.00 -10.06
N ALA A 109 -3.17 -3.47 -9.21
CA ALA A 109 -1.94 -4.15 -9.63
C ALA A 109 -2.25 -5.48 -10.32
N VAL A 110 -3.14 -6.30 -9.73
CA VAL A 110 -3.62 -7.56 -10.31
C VAL A 110 -4.35 -7.30 -11.63
N LYS A 111 -5.25 -6.32 -11.68
CA LYS A 111 -5.97 -5.95 -12.90
C LYS A 111 -5.01 -5.51 -14.01
N SER A 112 -4.03 -4.68 -13.68
CA SER A 112 -2.99 -4.28 -14.64
C SER A 112 -2.20 -5.49 -15.16
N PHE A 113 -2.01 -6.51 -14.33
CA PHE A 113 -1.32 -7.76 -14.69
C PHE A 113 -2.16 -8.62 -15.63
N VAL A 114 -3.45 -8.74 -15.34
CA VAL A 114 -4.42 -9.42 -16.19
C VAL A 114 -4.54 -8.72 -17.54
N ASP A 115 -4.63 -7.39 -17.57
CA ASP A 115 -4.72 -6.62 -18.82
C ASP A 115 -3.43 -6.75 -19.66
N ALA A 116 -2.25 -6.74 -19.04
CA ALA A 116 -0.98 -6.96 -19.74
C ALA A 116 -0.82 -8.40 -20.28
N ARG A 117 -1.50 -9.38 -19.66
CA ARG A 117 -1.58 -10.75 -20.19
C ARG A 117 -2.56 -10.82 -21.36
N ARG A 118 -3.70 -10.11 -21.26
CA ARG A 118 -4.74 -10.08 -22.29
C ARG A 118 -4.26 -9.40 -23.57
N SER A 119 -3.46 -8.33 -23.46
CA SER A 119 -2.86 -7.64 -24.62
C SER A 119 -1.73 -8.43 -25.30
N ARG A 120 -1.27 -9.54 -24.72
CA ARG A 120 -0.32 -10.47 -25.36
C ARG A 120 -1.02 -11.60 -26.11
N GLN A 121 -2.34 -11.70 -25.98
CA GLN A 121 -3.17 -12.74 -26.61
C GLN A 121 -4.02 -12.22 -27.77
N SER A 122 -3.92 -10.92 -28.10
CA SER A 122 -4.50 -10.27 -29.28
C SER A 122 -3.40 -9.81 -30.22
#